data_AF-A0A062TR01-F1
#
_entry.id   AF-A0A062TR01-F1
#
_cell.length_a   1.000
_cell.length_b   1.000
_cell.length_c   1.000
_cell.angle_alpha   90.00
_cell.angle_beta   90.00
_cell.angle_gamma   90.00
#
_symmetry.space_group_name_H-M   'P 1'
#
loop_
_entity.id
_entity.type
_entity.pdbx_description
1 polymer ?
#
loop_
_entity_poly.entity_id
_entity_poly.type
_entity_poly.pdbx_seq_one_letter_code
_entity_poly.pdbx_strand_id
1 'polypeptide(L)'
;MTQRILITAFLLGSASLTACSDPESRTPPASGPADQTRPEPFEQADEAMPGDTGRATGRITSLDRDDGRVTIDHGPFEGIAMGAMTMSFALMGDLELTDLSEGDDVIFQVKRGRDGSHRIMEICSIPANGRDCPDQETVYPHNPPDQ
;
A
#
# COMPACT_ATOMS: atom_id res chain seq x y z
N MET A 1 -25.91 -13.69 -32.76
CA MET A 1 -25.23 -13.50 -34.06
C MET A 1 -23.73 -13.52 -33.80
N THR A 2 -23.10 -14.65 -34.12
CA THR A 2 -21.70 -14.97 -33.81
C THR A 2 -20.84 -14.72 -35.04
N GLN A 3 -20.06 -13.64 -35.04
CA GLN A 3 -19.14 -13.31 -36.13
C GLN A 3 -17.80 -14.04 -35.91
N ARG A 4 -17.58 -15.09 -36.70
CA ARG A 4 -16.31 -15.82 -36.83
C ARG A 4 -15.47 -15.10 -37.87
N ILE A 5 -14.31 -14.56 -37.49
CA ILE A 5 -13.30 -14.11 -38.45
C ILE A 5 -12.00 -14.84 -38.14
N LEU A 6 -11.72 -15.83 -38.98
CA LEU A 6 -10.46 -16.55 -39.13
C LEU A 6 -9.69 -15.88 -40.27
N ILE A 7 -8.60 -15.15 -40.03
CA ILE A 7 -7.65 -14.78 -41.10
C ILE A 7 -6.21 -14.78 -40.56
N THR A 8 -5.55 -15.91 -40.84
CA THR A 8 -4.15 -16.14 -41.27
C THR A 8 -2.97 -15.48 -40.57
N ALA A 9 -2.10 -16.37 -40.07
CA ALA A 9 -0.70 -16.18 -39.75
C ALA A 9 0.13 -15.60 -40.91
N PHE A 10 1.12 -14.77 -40.56
CA PHE A 10 2.31 -14.55 -41.37
C PHE A 10 3.56 -14.60 -40.47
N LEU A 11 4.49 -15.46 -40.88
CA LEU A 11 5.79 -15.76 -40.28
C LEU A 11 6.88 -14.78 -40.74
N LEU A 12 8.09 -14.95 -40.18
CA LEU A 12 9.41 -14.32 -40.44
C LEU A 12 9.64 -13.03 -39.62
N GLY A 13 10.55 -13.01 -38.63
CA GLY A 13 12.00 -13.30 -38.70
C GLY A 13 12.72 -11.95 -38.60
N SER A 14 13.54 -11.63 -37.58
CA SER A 14 14.95 -12.02 -37.49
C SER A 14 15.48 -11.58 -36.12
N ALA A 15 16.08 -12.51 -35.37
CA ALA A 15 16.90 -12.19 -34.21
C ALA A 15 18.28 -11.75 -34.70
N SER A 16 18.71 -10.54 -34.35
CA SER A 16 20.11 -10.13 -34.52
C SER A 16 20.80 -10.22 -33.17
N LEU A 17 21.49 -11.34 -32.93
CA LEU A 17 22.49 -11.48 -31.89
C LEU A 17 23.81 -10.97 -32.46
N THR A 18 24.13 -9.70 -32.25
CA THR A 18 25.50 -9.22 -32.43
C THR A 18 26.28 -9.61 -31.17
N ALA A 19 26.91 -10.78 -31.25
CA ALA A 19 28.04 -11.14 -30.42
C ALA A 19 29.27 -10.43 -31.00
N CYS A 20 29.73 -9.37 -30.33
CA CYS A 20 31.11 -8.93 -30.46
C CYS A 20 31.82 -9.32 -29.16
N SER A 21 32.50 -10.46 -29.21
CA SER A 21 33.54 -10.84 -28.27
C SER A 21 34.86 -10.34 -28.84
N ASP A 22 35.58 -9.50 -28.12
CA ASP A 22 37.01 -9.32 -28.34
C ASP A 22 37.78 -9.46 -27.01
N PRO A 23 38.97 -10.09 -27.05
CA PRO A 23 39.60 -10.69 -25.91
C PRO A 23 40.67 -9.78 -25.27
N GLU A 24 40.97 -10.12 -24.02
CA GLU A 24 42.28 -9.95 -23.39
C GLU A 24 42.76 -8.50 -23.10
N SER A 25 42.55 -8.09 -21.86
CA SER A 25 43.63 -7.45 -21.11
C SER A 25 43.65 -8.05 -19.71
N ARG A 26 44.43 -9.12 -19.56
CA ARG A 26 44.87 -9.62 -18.27
C ARG A 26 45.93 -8.68 -17.71
N THR A 27 45.75 -8.20 -16.49
CA THR A 27 46.67 -8.46 -15.38
C THR A 27 45.93 -8.15 -14.07
N PRO A 28 45.89 -9.10 -13.11
CA PRO A 28 45.22 -8.92 -11.83
C PRO A 28 46.15 -8.21 -10.81
N PRO A 29 45.63 -7.34 -9.93
CA PRO A 29 46.25 -7.13 -8.64
C PRO A 29 45.74 -8.17 -7.62
N ALA A 30 46.70 -8.67 -6.86
CA ALA A 30 46.62 -9.64 -5.80
C ALA A 30 45.47 -9.43 -4.79
N SER A 31 44.92 -10.58 -4.38
CA SER A 31 44.28 -10.92 -3.11
C SER A 31 44.24 -9.81 -2.04
N GLY A 32 43.07 -9.21 -1.87
CA GLY A 32 42.60 -8.73 -0.57
C GLY A 32 41.78 -9.83 0.12
N PRO A 33 41.76 -9.89 1.47
CA PRO A 33 40.97 -10.89 2.18
C PRO A 33 39.48 -10.68 1.88
N ALA A 34 38.78 -11.79 1.67
CA ALA A 34 37.34 -11.85 1.61
C ALA A 34 36.76 -11.28 2.91
N ASP A 35 36.17 -10.09 2.83
CA ASP A 35 35.18 -9.66 3.80
C ASP A 35 33.80 -9.92 3.20
N GLN A 36 33.31 -11.10 3.51
CA GLN A 36 31.95 -11.54 3.19
C GLN A 36 31.00 -10.78 4.10
N THR A 37 30.60 -9.59 3.66
CA THR A 37 29.25 -9.11 3.96
C THR A 37 28.63 -8.72 2.63
N ARG A 38 28.22 -9.73 1.87
CA ARG A 38 27.04 -9.57 1.02
C ARG A 38 25.92 -9.24 2.03
N PRO A 39 25.33 -8.04 2.04
CA PRO A 39 24.05 -7.93 2.69
C PRO A 39 23.16 -8.94 1.96
N GLU A 40 22.67 -9.92 2.72
CA GLU A 40 21.53 -10.73 2.30
C GLU A 40 20.53 -9.78 1.63
N PRO A 41 19.79 -10.19 0.58
CA PRO A 41 18.61 -9.45 0.23
C PRO A 41 17.78 -9.46 1.51
N PHE A 42 17.80 -8.35 2.25
CA PHE A 42 16.83 -8.09 3.28
C PHE A 42 15.53 -8.30 2.53
N GLU A 43 14.84 -9.39 2.86
CA GLU A 43 13.45 -9.54 2.49
C GLU A 43 12.83 -8.24 2.92
N GLN A 44 12.50 -7.41 1.94
CA GLN A 44 11.94 -6.09 2.14
C GLN A 44 10.56 -6.36 2.71
N ALA A 45 10.52 -6.63 4.01
CA ALA A 45 9.34 -6.48 4.82
C ALA A 45 8.81 -5.09 4.45
N ASP A 46 7.51 -5.02 4.20
CA ASP A 46 6.78 -3.81 3.82
C ASP A 46 6.80 -2.76 4.95
N GLU A 47 8.00 -2.32 5.32
CA GLU A 47 8.31 -1.18 6.17
C GLU A 47 7.62 0.02 5.52
N ALA A 48 6.57 0.52 6.17
CA ALA A 48 5.83 1.68 5.69
C ALA A 48 6.83 2.84 5.54
N MET A 49 7.05 3.30 4.31
CA MET A 49 7.94 4.44 4.09
C MET A 49 7.35 5.68 4.79
N PRO A 50 8.18 6.58 5.34
CA PRO A 50 7.70 7.84 5.88
C PRO A 50 6.83 8.57 4.85
N GLY A 51 5.56 8.81 5.19
CA GLY A 51 4.60 9.48 4.30
C GLY A 51 3.64 8.56 3.52
N ASP A 52 3.63 7.25 3.76
CA ASP A 52 2.65 6.34 3.17
C ASP A 52 1.44 6.05 4.08
N THR A 53 1.56 6.32 5.39
CA THR A 53 0.46 6.16 6.35
C THR A 53 -0.02 7.52 6.84
N GLY A 54 -1.33 7.71 6.91
CA GLY A 54 -1.93 8.93 7.42
C GLY A 54 -3.10 8.67 8.35
N ARG A 55 -3.34 9.59 9.29
CA ARG A 55 -4.46 9.53 10.24
C ARG A 55 -5.30 10.79 10.17
N ALA A 56 -6.62 10.64 10.20
CA ALA A 56 -7.55 11.76 10.24
C ALA A 56 -8.76 11.43 11.12
N THR A 57 -9.46 12.48 11.55
CA THR A 57 -10.84 12.38 12.02
C THR A 57 -11.79 12.80 10.91
N GLY A 58 -13.05 12.36 10.99
CA GLY A 58 -14.07 12.78 10.02
C GLY A 58 -15.46 12.31 10.40
N ARG A 59 -16.44 12.68 9.59
CA ARG A 59 -17.83 12.19 9.70
C ARG A 59 -18.15 11.28 8.54
N ILE A 60 -18.72 10.11 8.83
CA ILE A 60 -19.21 9.20 7.80
C ILE A 60 -20.41 9.85 7.08
N THR A 61 -20.33 9.93 5.76
CA THR A 61 -21.39 10.47 4.90
C THR A 61 -22.08 9.39 4.07
N SER A 62 -21.42 8.25 3.82
CA SER A 62 -22.02 7.09 3.18
C SER A 62 -21.23 5.80 3.45
N LEU A 63 -21.92 4.66 3.50
CA LEU A 63 -21.34 3.33 3.68
C LEU A 63 -21.81 2.39 2.56
N ASP A 64 -20.85 1.87 1.79
CA ASP A 64 -21.08 0.80 0.81
C ASP A 64 -20.45 -0.49 1.33
N ARG A 65 -21.28 -1.33 1.93
CA ARG A 65 -20.86 -2.59 2.55
C ARG A 65 -20.60 -3.68 1.52
N ASP A 66 -21.23 -3.58 0.34
CA ASP A 66 -21.06 -4.56 -0.73
C ASP A 66 -19.69 -4.39 -1.40
N ASP A 67 -19.27 -3.14 -1.63
CA ASP A 67 -17.98 -2.81 -2.23
C ASP A 67 -16.85 -2.57 -1.21
N GLY A 68 -17.13 -2.63 0.10
CA GLY A 68 -16.15 -2.40 1.16
C GLY A 68 -15.59 -0.98 1.11
N ARG A 69 -16.48 0.02 1.01
CA ARG A 69 -16.12 1.43 0.90
C ARG A 69 -16.88 2.30 1.90
N VAL A 70 -16.23 3.38 2.32
CA VAL A 70 -16.83 4.41 3.16
C VAL A 70 -16.47 5.77 2.62
N THR A 71 -17.46 6.66 2.55
CA THR A 71 -17.26 8.07 2.21
C THR A 71 -17.25 8.89 3.48
N ILE A 72 -16.16 9.62 3.71
CA ILE A 72 -15.93 10.37 4.94
C ILE A 72 -15.67 11.83 4.58
N ASP A 73 -16.39 12.75 5.22
CA ASP A 73 -16.01 14.16 5.29
C ASP A 73 -14.92 14.30 6.35
N HIS A 74 -13.67 14.29 5.91
CA HIS A 74 -12.52 14.18 6.79
C HIS A 74 -11.80 15.51 6.99
N GLY A 75 -11.21 15.67 8.17
CA GLY A 75 -10.29 16.74 8.48
C GLY A 75 -8.93 16.58 7.79
N PRO A 76 -7.97 17.48 8.06
CA PRO A 76 -6.61 17.32 7.54
C PRO A 76 -5.97 16.05 8.10
N PHE A 77 -5.19 15.37 7.27
CA PHE A 77 -4.43 14.20 7.69
C PHE A 77 -3.13 14.59 8.42
N GLU A 78 -2.83 13.85 9.48
CA GLU A 78 -1.48 13.71 10.03
C GLU A 78 -0.73 12.63 9.22
N GLY A 79 0.58 12.79 8.99
CA GLY A 79 1.41 11.79 8.31
C GLY A 79 1.42 11.86 6.77
N ILE A 80 0.37 12.38 6.13
CA ILE A 80 0.30 12.60 4.67
C ILE A 80 -0.18 14.00 4.33
N ALA A 81 0.24 14.54 3.17
CA ALA A 81 -0.10 15.89 2.71
C ALA A 81 -1.50 15.96 2.07
N MET A 82 -2.54 15.58 2.83
CA MET A 82 -3.93 15.60 2.40
C MET A 82 -4.76 16.53 3.30
N GLY A 83 -5.28 17.61 2.73
CA GLY A 83 -6.15 18.56 3.44
C GLY A 83 -7.54 18.00 3.72
N ALA A 84 -8.36 18.77 4.43
CA ALA A 84 -9.75 18.41 4.70
C ALA A 84 -10.59 18.37 3.41
N MET A 85 -11.36 17.30 3.22
CA MET A 85 -12.29 17.13 2.09
C MET A 85 -13.22 15.92 2.33
N THR A 86 -14.20 15.74 1.46
CA THR A 86 -15.02 14.52 1.41
C THR A 86 -14.44 13.54 0.40
N MET A 87 -14.10 12.32 0.84
CA MET A 87 -13.48 11.30 0.00
C MET A 87 -14.00 9.89 0.31
N SER A 88 -14.11 9.06 -0.72
CA SER A 88 -14.40 7.63 -0.60
C SER A 88 -13.11 6.83 -0.49
N PHE A 89 -13.03 6.01 0.55
CA PHE A 89 -11.91 5.10 0.80
C PHE A 89 -12.38 3.66 0.73
N ALA A 90 -11.53 2.79 0.16
CA ALA A 90 -11.71 1.34 0.27
C ALA A 90 -11.08 0.84 1.58
N LEU A 91 -11.61 -0.26 2.11
CA LEU A 91 -11.05 -0.95 3.27
C LEU A 91 -9.86 -1.83 2.86
N MET A 92 -8.93 -2.05 3.78
CA MET A 92 -7.87 -3.05 3.64
C MET A 92 -8.30 -4.38 4.25
N GLY A 93 -8.02 -5.47 3.54
CA GLY A 93 -8.19 -6.83 4.06
C GLY A 93 -9.62 -7.12 4.51
N ASP A 94 -9.76 -7.64 5.71
CA ASP A 94 -11.02 -8.11 6.30
C ASP A 94 -11.68 -7.06 7.22
N LEU A 95 -11.39 -5.77 7.05
CA LEU A 95 -12.06 -4.72 7.82
C LEU A 95 -13.56 -4.68 7.49
N GLU A 96 -14.40 -4.67 8.51
CA GLU A 96 -15.86 -4.60 8.39
C GLU A 96 -16.42 -3.26 8.91
N LEU A 97 -17.56 -2.86 8.37
CA LEU A 97 -18.27 -1.62 8.73
C LEU A 97 -19.51 -1.87 9.60
N THR A 98 -19.54 -3.01 10.30
CA THR A 98 -20.75 -3.55 10.94
C THR A 98 -21.29 -2.64 12.04
N ASP A 99 -20.40 -2.01 12.81
CA ASP A 99 -20.77 -1.15 13.95
C ASP A 99 -20.74 0.35 13.62
N LEU A 100 -20.62 0.71 12.35
CA LEU A 100 -20.54 2.09 11.88
C LEU A 100 -21.81 2.50 11.12
N SER A 101 -22.22 3.75 11.29
CA SER A 101 -23.39 4.34 10.64
C SER A 101 -23.06 5.67 9.96
N GLU A 102 -23.88 6.05 8.97
CA GLU A 102 -23.85 7.40 8.45
C GLU A 102 -24.13 8.41 9.56
N GLY A 103 -23.36 9.48 9.59
CA GLY A 103 -23.40 10.48 10.65
C GLY A 103 -22.43 10.22 11.80
N ASP A 104 -21.82 9.04 11.91
CA ASP A 104 -20.83 8.78 12.97
C ASP A 104 -19.58 9.64 12.78
N ASP A 105 -19.10 10.21 13.89
CA ASP A 105 -17.76 10.78 13.96
C ASP A 105 -16.75 9.65 14.19
N VAL A 106 -15.70 9.61 13.39
CA VAL A 106 -14.69 8.55 13.40
C VAL A 106 -13.27 9.12 13.47
N ILE A 107 -12.36 8.29 13.97
CA ILE A 107 -10.93 8.38 13.65
C ILE A 107 -10.55 7.17 12.82
N PHE A 108 -9.70 7.38 11.83
CA PHE A 108 -9.29 6.33 10.93
C PHE A 108 -7.85 6.54 10.44
N GLN A 109 -7.22 5.44 10.06
CA GLN A 109 -5.88 5.42 9.47
C GLN A 109 -5.94 4.84 8.07
N VAL A 110 -5.17 5.43 7.18
CA VAL A 110 -5.01 4.96 5.80
C VAL A 110 -3.57 4.61 5.52
N LYS A 111 -3.35 3.62 4.66
CA LYS A 111 -2.05 3.36 4.03
C LYS A 111 -2.17 3.46 2.52
N ARG A 112 -1.15 4.04 1.90
CA ARG A 112 -0.99 4.11 0.47
C ARG A 112 -0.59 2.74 -0.08
N GLY A 113 -1.39 2.21 -1.00
CA GLY A 113 -1.07 0.99 -1.73
C GLY A 113 -0.07 1.25 -2.87
N ARG A 114 0.46 0.18 -3.47
CA ARG A 114 1.38 0.28 -4.61
C ARG A 114 0.76 0.90 -5.86
N ASP A 115 -0.58 0.90 -5.95
CA ASP A 115 -1.37 1.57 -6.97
C ASP A 115 -1.55 3.08 -6.70
N GLY A 116 -1.00 3.57 -5.59
CA GLY A 116 -1.06 4.97 -5.18
C GLY A 116 -2.35 5.37 -4.47
N SER A 117 -3.31 4.45 -4.28
CA SER A 117 -4.57 4.74 -3.58
C SER A 117 -4.45 4.53 -2.07
N HIS A 118 -5.14 5.35 -1.29
CA HIS A 118 -5.18 5.25 0.18
C HIS A 118 -6.35 4.34 0.59
N ARG A 119 -6.05 3.35 1.43
CA ARG A 119 -7.04 2.40 1.95
C ARG A 119 -7.07 2.43 3.47
N ILE A 120 -8.25 2.32 4.04
CA ILE A 120 -8.44 2.32 5.49
C ILE A 120 -7.92 1.00 6.05
N MET A 121 -7.00 1.09 7.00
CA MET A 121 -6.46 -0.04 7.75
C MET A 121 -7.02 -0.12 9.17
N GLU A 122 -7.52 1.00 9.69
CA GLU A 122 -8.17 1.08 11.00
C GLU A 122 -9.25 2.16 10.93
N ILE A 123 -10.41 1.88 11.53
CA ILE A 123 -11.51 2.85 11.68
C ILE A 123 -12.29 2.55 12.95
N CYS A 124 -12.60 3.59 13.72
CA CYS A 124 -13.35 3.47 14.97
C CYS A 124 -14.25 4.69 15.17
N SER A 125 -15.45 4.49 15.70
CA SER A 125 -16.33 5.58 16.14
C SER A 125 -15.77 6.32 17.35
N ILE A 126 -16.03 7.62 17.39
CA ILE A 126 -15.77 8.52 18.52
C ILE A 126 -17.12 8.73 19.23
N PRO A 127 -17.44 7.97 20.30
CA PRO A 127 -18.69 8.19 21.02
C PRO A 127 -18.75 9.56 21.67
N ALA A 128 -19.96 10.05 21.93
CA ALA A 128 -20.19 11.37 22.53
C ALA A 128 -19.51 11.58 23.92
N ASN A 129 -19.12 10.49 24.59
CA ASN A 129 -18.50 10.51 25.92
C ASN A 129 -16.99 10.22 25.93
N GLY A 130 -16.32 10.08 24.78
CA GLY A 130 -14.88 9.77 24.73
C GLY A 130 -14.46 9.03 23.47
N ARG A 131 -13.29 8.39 23.46
CA ARG A 131 -12.84 7.55 22.33
C ARG A 131 -12.97 6.09 22.76
N ASP A 132 -13.81 5.33 22.08
CA ASP A 132 -13.79 3.85 22.16
C ASP A 132 -12.77 3.26 21.18
N CYS A 133 -11.94 4.12 20.57
CA CYS A 133 -10.86 3.69 19.70
C CYS A 133 -9.76 3.10 20.59
N PRO A 134 -9.52 1.79 20.53
CA PRO A 134 -8.43 1.19 21.28
C PRO A 134 -7.13 1.89 20.92
N ASP A 135 -6.35 2.22 21.94
CA ASP A 135 -4.97 2.64 21.73
C ASP A 135 -4.24 1.53 20.97
N GLN A 136 -3.44 1.90 19.96
CA GLN A 136 -2.80 0.94 19.07
C GLN A 136 -1.92 -0.10 19.80
N GLU A 137 -1.60 0.13 21.07
CA GLU A 137 -0.89 -0.80 21.95
C GLU A 137 -1.69 -2.06 22.27
N THR A 138 -3.03 -2.02 22.23
CA THR A 138 -3.89 -3.17 22.59
C THR A 138 -4.42 -3.96 21.40
N VAL A 139 -4.46 -3.39 20.18
CA VAL A 139 -5.03 -4.06 18.99
C VAL A 139 -3.99 -4.86 18.20
N TYR A 140 -2.72 -4.42 18.19
CA TYR A 140 -1.65 -5.10 17.48
C TYR A 140 -0.41 -5.28 18.38
N PRO A 141 -0.40 -6.26 19.30
CA PRO A 141 0.74 -6.52 20.19
C PRO A 141 2.01 -7.06 19.49
N HIS A 142 2.09 -7.00 18.16
CA HIS A 142 3.15 -7.61 17.35
C HIS A 142 3.93 -6.65 16.45
N ASN A 143 3.79 -5.33 16.58
CA ASN A 143 4.69 -4.41 15.88
C ASN A 143 5.15 -3.25 16.80
N PRO A 144 6.23 -3.45 17.58
CA PRO A 144 6.79 -2.34 18.36
C PRO A 144 7.33 -1.25 17.42
N PRO A 145 7.11 0.04 17.72
CA PRO A 145 7.89 1.10 17.10
C PRO A 145 9.32 0.97 17.64
N ASP A 146 10.29 0.88 16.73
CA ASP A 146 11.73 0.61 16.94
C ASP A 146 12.15 -0.86 17.11
N GLN A 147 12.54 -1.46 15.98
CA GLN A 147 13.76 -2.27 15.86
C GLN A 147 14.55 -1.80 14.65
#